data_AF-A0A965IVA2-F1
#
_entry.id   AF-A0A965IVA2-F1
#
_cell.length_a   1.000
_cell.length_b   1.000
_cell.length_c   1.000
_cell.angle_alpha   90.00
_cell.angle_beta   90.00
_cell.angle_gamma   90.00
#
_symmetry.space_group_name_H-M   'P 1'
#
loop_
_entity.id
_entity.type
_entity.pdbx_description
1 polymer ?
#
loop_
_entity_poly.entity_id
_entity_poly.type
_entity_poly.pdbx_seq_one_letter_code
_entity_poly.pdbx_strand_id
1 'polypeptide(L)'
;MTGAPPELGPPSLARRQELRLRPDPSRITVKLFVAGQEDFGPTQSRTSAVIRRVMALSEGEVKASLAAVDRDFAERHTDFDQWLDINAHRALHRVDPKVPLSEDRWRLIGACFTHEFAVEGAALCNPSAVIHPDQSGLAEGSARFVMSVRCIGEGHRSSVGFRTGTIDAYGNVVVDHPLRCLSTGAVSEAVLAKAGFRGLLEEQFNFGENARAVLSNLRDTFTPSDLEEQLNVLLHDRDTFRNVEETMHHFRDLAERSYLVTFPAGTQQSERLLWPHAEAESRGMEDMRLTAFTESDGTPTYFGTYTAFDG
;
A
#
# COMPACT_ATOMS: atom_id res chain seq x y z
N MET A 1 2.01 20.16 -30.47
CA MET A 1 3.15 20.86 -31.12
C MET A 1 4.14 19.79 -31.52
N THR A 2 4.24 19.50 -32.81
CA THR A 2 5.19 18.55 -33.39
C THR A 2 6.59 19.19 -33.34
N GLY A 3 7.41 18.80 -32.37
CA GLY A 3 8.80 19.24 -32.30
C GLY A 3 9.55 18.77 -33.56
N ALA A 4 10.35 19.65 -34.15
CA ALA A 4 11.18 19.33 -35.30
C ALA A 4 12.12 18.14 -34.98
N PRO A 5 12.46 17.29 -35.97
CA PRO A 5 13.36 16.16 -35.76
C PRO A 5 14.74 16.68 -35.32
N PRO A 6 15.28 16.21 -34.19
CA PRO A 6 16.65 16.51 -33.82
C PRO A 6 17.61 15.88 -34.84
N GLU A 7 18.70 16.58 -35.19
CA GLU A 7 19.77 16.02 -36.01
C GLU A 7 20.25 14.71 -35.38
N LEU A 8 20.09 13.61 -36.12
CA LEU A 8 20.59 12.30 -35.72
C LEU A 8 22.12 12.33 -35.87
N GLY A 9 22.80 12.65 -34.77
CA GLY A 9 24.22 12.38 -34.60
C GLY A 9 24.55 10.88 -34.73
N PRO A 10 25.83 10.48 -34.61
CA PRO A 10 26.21 9.08 -34.68
C PRO A 10 25.41 8.22 -33.69
N PRO A 11 25.15 6.94 -34.02
CA PRO A 11 24.29 6.08 -33.20
C PRO A 11 24.81 6.01 -31.76
N SER A 12 24.06 6.61 -30.84
CA SER A 12 24.33 6.60 -29.41
C SER A 12 23.58 5.44 -28.76
N LEU A 13 24.25 4.67 -27.89
CA LEU A 13 23.59 3.61 -27.09
C LEU A 13 22.49 4.15 -26.16
N ALA A 14 22.60 5.41 -25.73
CA ALA A 14 21.60 6.09 -24.91
C ALA A 14 21.61 7.61 -25.17
N ARG A 15 20.42 8.22 -25.09
CA ARG A 15 20.23 9.68 -25.15
C ARG A 15 19.70 10.17 -23.81
N ARG A 16 20.41 11.11 -23.18
CA ARG A 16 19.96 11.74 -21.93
C ARG A 16 18.78 12.66 -22.22
N GLN A 17 17.73 12.55 -21.41
CA GLN A 17 16.58 13.45 -21.41
C GLN A 17 16.72 14.49 -20.29
N GLU A 18 16.25 15.72 -20.53
CA GLU A 18 16.19 16.79 -19.51
C GLU A 18 14.94 16.68 -18.63
N LEU A 19 14.06 15.71 -18.88
CA LEU A 19 12.88 15.42 -18.09
C LEU A 19 13.26 15.12 -16.63
N ARG A 20 12.61 15.84 -15.69
CA ARG A 20 12.75 15.61 -14.25
C ARG A 20 11.39 15.35 -13.62
N LEU A 21 11.23 14.19 -13.02
CA LEU A 21 10.13 13.92 -12.10
C LEU A 21 10.43 14.63 -10.78
N ARG A 22 9.51 15.50 -10.35
CA ARG A 22 9.62 16.20 -9.07
C ARG A 22 8.61 15.59 -8.09
N PRO A 23 8.98 15.46 -6.80
CA PRO A 23 8.01 15.14 -5.77
C PRO A 23 6.90 16.19 -5.74
N ASP A 24 5.66 15.74 -5.54
CA ASP A 24 4.51 16.62 -5.34
C ASP A 24 3.92 16.39 -3.94
N PRO A 25 4.16 17.31 -2.98
CA PRO A 25 3.67 17.15 -1.60
C PRO A 25 2.15 17.29 -1.49
N SER A 26 1.46 17.70 -2.57
CA SER A 26 0.00 17.74 -2.60
C SER A 26 -0.64 16.38 -2.93
N ARG A 27 0.17 15.36 -3.25
CA ARG A 27 -0.26 13.98 -3.40
C ARG A 27 -0.31 13.32 -2.03
N ILE A 28 -1.50 13.29 -1.47
CA ILE A 28 -1.76 12.92 -0.08
C ILE A 28 -2.68 11.71 -0.01
N THR A 29 -2.50 10.89 1.02
CA THR A 29 -3.40 9.80 1.38
C THR A 29 -3.87 9.97 2.82
N VAL A 30 -5.05 9.46 3.16
CA VAL A 30 -5.59 9.50 4.52
C VAL A 30 -5.17 8.25 5.28
N LYS A 31 -4.72 8.42 6.53
CA LYS A 31 -4.33 7.31 7.40
C LYS A 31 -4.80 7.52 8.83
N LEU A 32 -4.84 6.42 9.57
CA LEU A 32 -5.01 6.43 11.02
C LEU A 32 -3.81 7.16 11.65
N PHE A 33 -4.12 8.14 12.49
CA PHE A 33 -3.17 8.83 13.35
C PHE A 33 -3.48 8.53 14.81
N VAL A 34 -2.49 8.08 15.57
CA VAL A 34 -2.61 7.87 17.02
C VAL A 34 -1.52 8.65 17.74
N ALA A 35 -1.89 9.79 18.32
CA ALA A 35 -0.95 10.63 19.06
C ALA A 35 -0.22 9.83 20.18
N GLY A 36 1.12 9.88 20.17
CA GLY A 36 1.99 9.17 21.10
C GLY A 36 2.37 7.74 20.68
N GLN A 37 1.96 7.28 19.49
CA GLN A 37 2.50 6.07 18.86
C GLN A 37 3.59 6.36 17.82
N GLU A 38 3.88 7.64 17.57
CA GLU A 38 4.80 8.09 16.52
C GLU A 38 6.27 8.09 16.98
N ASP A 39 6.50 8.12 18.30
CA ASP A 39 7.83 8.14 18.90
C ASP A 39 8.34 6.70 19.11
N PHE A 40 9.57 6.45 18.64
CA PHE A 40 10.35 5.24 18.96
C PHE A 40 10.67 5.19 20.46
N GLY A 41 9.69 4.85 21.28
CA GLY A 41 9.83 4.73 22.74
C GLY A 41 8.52 4.33 23.43
N PRO A 42 8.59 3.79 24.67
CA PRO A 42 7.43 3.30 25.39
C PRO A 42 6.67 4.48 26.02
N THR A 43 6.03 5.31 25.20
CA THR A 43 5.09 6.32 25.69
C THR A 43 3.67 5.81 25.56
N GLN A 44 2.85 6.04 26.60
CA GLN A 44 1.46 5.62 26.60
C GLN A 44 0.67 6.40 25.54
N SER A 45 -0.11 5.67 24.73
CA SER A 45 -1.03 6.25 23.74
C SER A 45 -1.93 7.32 24.37
N ARG A 46 -2.04 8.49 23.71
CA ARG A 46 -2.89 9.61 24.17
C ARG A 46 -4.36 9.47 23.74
N THR A 47 -4.75 8.35 23.14
CA THR A 47 -6.10 8.11 22.60
C THR A 47 -7.21 8.40 23.60
N SER A 48 -7.12 7.88 24.83
CA SER A 48 -8.16 8.08 25.85
C SER A 48 -8.31 9.55 26.28
N ALA A 49 -7.22 10.32 26.25
CA ALA A 49 -7.26 11.76 26.57
C ALA A 49 -7.94 12.56 25.46
N VAL A 50 -7.69 12.21 24.19
CA VAL A 50 -8.34 12.81 23.02
C VAL A 50 -9.84 12.54 23.05
N ILE A 51 -10.25 11.28 23.21
CA ILE A 51 -11.66 10.89 23.30
C ILE A 51 -12.36 11.64 24.43
N ARG A 52 -11.76 11.69 25.63
CA ARG A 52 -12.34 12.42 26.77
C ARG A 52 -12.60 13.89 26.46
N ARG A 53 -11.69 14.55 25.73
CA ARG A 53 -11.86 15.95 25.31
C ARG A 53 -13.01 16.09 24.33
N VAL A 54 -13.08 15.23 23.32
CA VAL A 54 -14.19 15.23 22.37
C VAL A 54 -15.52 15.00 23.09
N MET A 55 -15.58 14.05 24.04
CA MET A 55 -16.79 13.77 24.84
C MET A 55 -17.21 14.94 25.76
N ALA A 56 -16.27 15.81 26.14
CA ALA A 56 -16.57 16.97 26.98
C ALA A 56 -17.12 18.18 26.20
N LEU A 57 -17.03 18.18 24.86
CA LEU A 57 -17.58 19.24 24.02
C LEU A 57 -19.11 19.21 24.04
N SER A 58 -19.74 20.39 24.02
CA SER A 58 -21.16 20.53 23.71
C SER A 58 -21.46 20.16 22.26
N GLU A 59 -22.71 19.84 21.94
CA GLU A 59 -23.13 19.52 20.56
C GLU A 59 -22.87 20.68 19.58
N GLY A 60 -22.98 21.94 20.05
CA GLY A 60 -22.65 23.11 19.23
C GLY A 60 -21.17 23.20 18.90
N GLU A 61 -20.29 22.90 19.86
CA GLU A 61 -18.83 22.87 19.65
C GLU A 61 -18.41 21.71 18.74
N VAL A 62 -19.06 20.55 18.86
CA VAL A 62 -18.84 19.41 17.95
C VAL A 62 -19.16 19.81 16.51
N LYS A 63 -20.34 20.37 16.27
CA LYS A 63 -20.77 20.82 14.93
C LYS A 63 -19.83 21.88 14.35
N ALA A 64 -19.45 22.87 15.15
CA ALA A 64 -18.51 23.90 14.71
C ALA A 64 -17.13 23.33 14.37
N SER A 65 -16.63 22.38 15.16
CA SER A 65 -15.35 21.72 14.91
C SER A 65 -15.39 20.85 13.66
N LEU A 66 -16.45 20.06 13.48
CA LEU A 66 -16.62 19.21 12.31
C LEU A 66 -16.77 20.04 11.03
N ALA A 67 -17.53 21.14 11.06
CA ALA A 67 -17.64 22.05 9.93
C ALA A 67 -16.28 22.68 9.54
N ALA A 68 -15.39 22.91 10.50
CA ALA A 68 -14.03 23.35 10.21
C ALA A 68 -13.20 22.25 9.54
N VAL A 69 -13.29 21.01 10.04
CA VAL A 69 -12.64 19.84 9.42
C VAL A 69 -13.14 19.63 7.99
N ASP A 70 -14.45 19.62 7.76
CA ASP A 70 -15.02 19.39 6.44
C ASP A 70 -14.57 20.47 5.45
N ARG A 71 -14.58 21.75 5.85
CA ARG A 71 -14.10 22.86 5.02
C ARG A 71 -12.63 22.70 4.62
N ASP A 72 -11.78 22.23 5.54
CA ASP A 72 -10.34 22.21 5.34
C ASP A 72 -9.87 20.92 4.62
N PHE A 73 -10.63 19.82 4.70
CA PHE A 73 -10.19 18.48 4.26
C PHE A 73 -11.12 17.76 3.28
N ALA A 74 -12.44 17.96 3.32
CA ALA A 74 -13.37 17.11 2.59
C ALA A 74 -13.17 17.16 1.06
N GLU A 75 -12.90 18.33 0.48
CA GLU A 75 -12.71 18.47 -0.98
C GLU A 75 -11.42 17.81 -1.49
N ARG A 76 -10.49 17.44 -0.60
CA ARG A 76 -9.20 16.84 -0.97
C ARG A 76 -9.25 15.32 -1.12
N HIS A 77 -10.31 14.67 -0.62
CA HIS A 77 -10.44 13.21 -0.59
C HIS A 77 -11.83 12.78 -1.05
N THR A 78 -11.90 11.81 -1.97
CA THR A 78 -13.18 11.27 -2.45
C THR A 78 -13.95 10.50 -1.38
N ASP A 79 -13.23 9.87 -0.44
CA ASP A 79 -13.80 8.94 0.56
C ASP A 79 -13.60 9.45 1.99
N PHE A 80 -13.59 10.78 2.19
CA PHE A 80 -13.26 11.38 3.48
C PHE A 80 -14.13 10.87 4.63
N ASP A 81 -15.45 10.86 4.46
CA ASP A 81 -16.40 10.39 5.48
C ASP A 81 -16.21 8.91 5.83
N GLN A 82 -15.90 8.07 4.84
CA GLN A 82 -15.60 6.66 5.06
C GLN A 82 -14.35 6.49 5.92
N TRP A 83 -13.31 7.30 5.69
CA TRP A 83 -12.11 7.28 6.51
C TRP A 83 -12.37 7.74 7.94
N LEU A 84 -13.20 8.77 8.14
CA LEU A 84 -13.59 9.21 9.48
C LEU A 84 -14.31 8.06 10.22
N ASP A 85 -15.23 7.39 9.54
CA ASP A 85 -15.96 6.26 10.12
C ASP A 85 -15.03 5.08 10.48
N ILE A 86 -14.15 4.66 9.56
CA ILE A 86 -13.16 3.60 9.81
C ILE A 86 -12.27 3.95 11.01
N ASN A 87 -11.78 5.19 11.10
CA ASN A 87 -10.90 5.61 12.18
C ASN A 87 -11.65 5.78 13.52
N ALA A 88 -12.91 6.19 13.49
CA ALA A 88 -13.78 6.22 14.67
C ALA A 88 -14.00 4.81 15.24
N HIS A 89 -14.26 3.81 14.38
CA HIS A 89 -14.39 2.41 14.79
C HIS A 89 -13.14 1.90 15.52
N ARG A 90 -11.93 2.29 15.10
CA ARG A 90 -10.68 1.92 15.79
C ARG A 90 -10.58 2.50 17.20
N ALA A 91 -11.29 3.58 17.49
CA ALA A 91 -11.37 4.21 18.80
C ALA A 91 -12.54 3.70 19.68
N LEU A 92 -13.46 2.91 19.11
CA LEU A 92 -14.73 2.52 19.74
C LEU A 92 -14.56 1.86 21.11
N HIS A 93 -13.59 0.96 21.26
CA HIS A 93 -13.32 0.22 22.51
C HIS A 93 -12.89 1.11 23.69
N ARG A 94 -12.64 2.40 23.45
CA ARG A 94 -12.28 3.39 24.47
C ARG A 94 -13.42 4.36 24.80
N VAL A 95 -14.57 4.24 24.13
CA VAL A 95 -15.79 4.97 24.46
C VAL A 95 -16.66 4.09 25.36
N ASP A 96 -17.28 4.66 26.39
CA ASP A 96 -18.25 3.94 27.20
C ASP A 96 -19.49 3.60 26.35
N PRO A 97 -19.80 2.31 26.14
CA PRO A 97 -20.92 1.88 25.29
C PRO A 97 -22.28 2.33 25.81
N LYS A 98 -22.38 2.80 27.07
CA LYS A 98 -23.62 3.32 27.64
C LYS A 98 -23.91 4.77 27.26
N VAL A 99 -22.94 5.48 26.70
CA VAL A 99 -23.10 6.88 26.32
C VAL A 99 -23.56 6.94 24.85
N PRO A 100 -24.78 7.44 24.56
CA PRO A 100 -25.21 7.60 23.19
C PRO A 100 -24.37 8.66 22.47
N LEU A 101 -23.91 8.35 21.26
CA LEU A 101 -23.16 9.27 20.41
C LEU A 101 -24.06 9.78 19.28
N SER A 102 -24.07 11.10 19.08
CA SER A 102 -24.56 11.69 17.83
C SER A 102 -23.63 11.32 16.67
N GLU A 103 -24.15 11.33 15.45
CA GLU A 103 -23.38 11.16 14.21
C GLU A 103 -22.23 12.18 14.09
N ASP A 104 -22.46 13.47 14.38
CA ASP A 104 -21.41 14.49 14.28
C ASP A 104 -20.24 14.23 15.24
N ARG A 105 -20.56 13.81 16.48
CA ARG A 105 -19.54 13.44 17.47
C ARG A 105 -18.78 12.19 17.07
N TRP A 106 -19.44 11.22 16.45
CA TRP A 106 -18.80 10.04 15.87
C TRP A 106 -17.79 10.44 14.79
N ARG A 107 -18.21 11.26 13.81
CA ARG A 107 -17.34 11.79 12.76
C ARG A 107 -16.17 12.59 13.33
N LEU A 108 -16.40 13.42 14.35
CA LEU A 108 -15.34 14.21 15.00
C LEU A 108 -14.32 13.35 15.76
N ILE A 109 -14.75 12.25 16.39
CA ILE A 109 -13.84 11.24 16.97
C ILE A 109 -12.96 10.69 15.85
N GLY A 110 -13.55 10.26 14.73
CA GLY A 110 -12.83 9.79 13.55
C GLY A 110 -11.79 10.78 13.05
N ALA A 111 -12.18 12.06 12.91
CA ALA A 111 -11.30 13.13 12.45
C ALA A 111 -10.08 13.32 13.37
N CYS A 112 -10.27 13.21 14.69
CA CYS A 112 -9.17 13.32 15.65
C CYS A 112 -8.13 12.17 15.55
N PHE A 113 -8.50 11.05 14.92
CA PHE A 113 -7.62 9.91 14.65
C PHE A 113 -7.26 9.80 13.17
N THR A 114 -7.39 10.89 12.42
CA THR A 114 -7.13 10.91 10.98
C THR A 114 -6.05 11.94 10.67
N HIS A 115 -5.08 11.58 9.84
CA HIS A 115 -4.15 12.54 9.26
C HIS A 115 -4.03 12.38 7.74
N GLU A 116 -3.52 13.42 7.09
CA GLU A 116 -3.06 13.36 5.71
C GLU A 116 -1.57 13.02 5.70
N PHE A 117 -1.16 12.15 4.80
CA PHE A 117 0.23 11.75 4.60
C PHE A 117 0.67 12.09 3.18
N ALA A 118 1.64 12.99 3.03
CA ALA A 118 2.22 13.32 1.73
C ALA A 118 3.17 12.21 1.27
N VAL A 119 2.73 11.39 0.31
CA VAL A 119 3.48 10.19 -0.12
C VAL A 119 4.76 10.52 -0.88
N GLU A 120 4.84 11.74 -1.40
CA GLU A 120 6.00 12.31 -2.09
C GLU A 120 6.56 13.51 -1.33
N GLY A 121 6.33 13.59 -0.02
CA GLY A 121 6.76 14.73 0.80
C GLY A 121 8.27 14.93 0.88
N ALA A 122 9.07 13.84 0.82
CA ALA A 122 10.51 13.89 0.94
C ALA A 122 11.23 13.71 -0.40
N ALA A 123 10.87 12.69 -1.18
CA ALA A 123 11.50 12.40 -2.46
C ALA A 123 10.64 11.53 -3.39
N LEU A 124 10.99 11.57 -4.68
CA LEU A 124 10.44 10.72 -5.73
C LEU A 124 11.60 10.20 -6.58
N CYS A 125 11.79 8.88 -6.64
CA CYS A 125 12.99 8.31 -7.27
C CYS A 125 12.77 6.90 -7.85
N ASN A 126 13.86 6.34 -8.38
CA ASN A 126 13.98 4.98 -8.89
C ASN A 126 12.87 4.52 -9.86
N PRO A 127 12.63 5.25 -10.96
CA PRO A 127 11.61 4.85 -11.92
C PRO A 127 11.94 3.51 -12.60
N SER A 128 10.92 2.71 -12.89
CA SER A 128 11.01 1.54 -13.78
C SER A 128 9.81 1.53 -14.71
N ALA A 129 10.07 1.61 -16.02
CA ALA A 129 9.03 1.74 -17.04
C ALA A 129 8.93 0.48 -17.91
N VAL A 130 7.70 0.14 -18.28
CA VAL A 130 7.34 -0.95 -19.21
C VAL A 130 6.26 -0.46 -20.17
N ILE A 131 6.12 -1.13 -21.31
CA ILE A 131 5.09 -0.79 -22.29
C ILE A 131 3.71 -0.97 -21.68
N HIS A 132 2.85 0.05 -21.83
CA HIS A 132 1.47 0.03 -21.36
C HIS A 132 0.65 -1.01 -22.16
N PRO A 133 -0.30 -1.74 -21.58
CA PRO A 133 -1.02 -2.80 -22.30
C PRO A 133 -1.90 -2.23 -23.42
N ASP A 134 -2.48 -1.05 -23.20
CA ASP A 134 -3.19 -0.30 -24.24
C ASP A 134 -2.24 0.65 -24.98
N GLN A 135 -2.11 0.46 -26.29
CA GLN A 135 -1.34 1.27 -27.24
C GLN A 135 -2.23 1.98 -28.28
N SER A 136 -3.55 2.00 -28.08
CA SER A 136 -4.50 2.63 -29.02
C SER A 136 -4.34 4.15 -29.08
N GLY A 137 -4.66 4.71 -30.26
CA GLY A 137 -4.68 6.17 -30.48
C GLY A 137 -3.32 6.85 -30.56
N LEU A 138 -2.23 6.09 -30.69
CA LEU A 138 -0.87 6.62 -30.82
C LEU A 138 -0.48 6.84 -32.28
N ALA A 139 0.39 7.83 -32.52
CA ALA A 139 1.01 8.01 -33.82
C ALA A 139 1.97 6.85 -34.12
N GLU A 140 2.18 6.57 -35.41
CA GLU A 140 3.12 5.54 -35.86
C GLU A 140 4.52 5.74 -35.25
N GLY A 141 5.13 4.64 -34.80
CA GLY A 141 6.44 4.65 -34.14
C GLY A 141 6.45 5.20 -32.70
N SER A 142 5.29 5.55 -32.13
CA SER A 142 5.18 5.96 -30.72
C SER A 142 4.73 4.81 -29.82
N ALA A 143 5.05 4.89 -28.53
CA ALA A 143 4.63 3.92 -27.53
C ALA A 143 4.18 4.61 -26.23
N ARG A 144 3.12 4.09 -25.61
CA ARG A 144 2.69 4.45 -24.26
C ARG A 144 3.37 3.54 -23.25
N PHE A 145 3.76 4.08 -22.10
CA PHE A 145 4.36 3.32 -21.01
C PHE A 145 3.62 3.53 -19.69
N VAL A 146 3.76 2.55 -18.80
CA VAL A 146 3.50 2.67 -17.37
C VAL A 146 4.83 2.59 -16.63
N MET A 147 4.95 3.33 -15.54
CA MET A 147 6.18 3.47 -14.80
C MET A 147 5.90 3.42 -13.29
N SER A 148 6.55 2.51 -12.58
CA SER A 148 6.62 2.57 -11.12
C SER A 148 7.56 3.68 -10.69
N VAL A 149 7.30 4.27 -9.53
CA VAL A 149 8.15 5.26 -8.87
C VAL A 149 8.16 4.98 -7.38
N ARG A 150 9.32 5.12 -6.73
CA ARG A 150 9.43 5.08 -5.28
C ARG A 150 9.01 6.45 -4.72
N CYS A 151 7.90 6.48 -4.02
CA CYS A 151 7.36 7.64 -3.34
C CYS A 151 7.85 7.62 -1.88
N ILE A 152 8.68 8.59 -1.48
CA ILE A 152 9.19 8.71 -0.11
C ILE A 152 8.46 9.87 0.57
N GLY A 153 7.64 9.52 1.54
CA GLY A 153 6.83 10.48 2.28
C GLY A 153 7.45 10.94 3.60
N GLU A 154 6.62 11.53 4.44
CA GLU A 154 6.97 11.94 5.79
C GLU A 154 7.51 10.75 6.62
N GLY A 155 8.46 11.03 7.52
CA GLY A 155 9.12 9.97 8.29
C GLY A 155 9.99 9.02 7.46
N HIS A 156 10.32 9.37 6.20
CA HIS A 156 11.06 8.54 5.24
C HIS A 156 10.41 7.21 4.88
N ARG A 157 9.11 7.05 5.16
CA ARG A 157 8.37 5.84 4.80
C ARG A 157 8.11 5.83 3.30
N SER A 158 8.52 4.76 2.64
CA SER A 158 8.37 4.63 1.19
C SER A 158 7.19 3.75 0.77
N SER A 159 6.65 4.07 -0.40
CA SER A 159 5.54 3.39 -1.07
C SER A 159 5.81 3.35 -2.58
N VAL A 160 5.07 2.53 -3.32
CA VAL A 160 5.20 2.44 -4.78
C VAL A 160 4.02 3.13 -5.44
N GLY A 161 4.30 4.23 -6.13
CA GLY A 161 3.32 4.91 -6.99
C GLY A 161 3.50 4.55 -8.45
N PHE A 162 2.53 4.95 -9.27
CA PHE A 162 2.61 4.76 -10.72
C PHE A 162 2.48 6.07 -11.49
N ARG A 163 3.02 6.07 -12.70
CA ARG A 163 2.96 7.13 -13.70
C ARG A 163 2.70 6.51 -15.07
N THR A 164 2.13 7.29 -15.97
CA THR A 164 1.98 6.96 -17.39
C THR A 164 2.65 8.02 -18.24
N GLY A 165 2.89 7.69 -19.49
CA GLY A 165 3.40 8.65 -20.46
C GLY A 165 3.58 8.03 -21.83
N THR A 166 4.15 8.81 -22.74
CA THR A 166 4.44 8.39 -24.12
C THR A 166 5.86 8.71 -24.51
N ILE A 167 6.46 7.82 -25.29
CA ILE A 167 7.69 8.05 -26.05
C ILE A 167 7.34 8.08 -27.55
N ASP A 168 7.76 9.11 -28.26
CA ASP A 168 7.52 9.21 -29.71
C ASP A 168 8.62 8.53 -30.54
N ALA A 169 8.43 8.47 -31.86
CA ALA A 169 9.37 7.87 -32.81
C ALA A 169 10.75 8.56 -32.82
N TYR A 170 10.86 9.77 -32.26
CA TYR A 170 12.11 10.54 -32.16
C TYR A 170 12.76 10.42 -30.77
N GLY A 171 12.19 9.58 -29.90
CA GLY A 171 12.65 9.34 -28.53
C GLY A 171 12.36 10.49 -27.57
N ASN A 172 11.42 11.39 -27.90
CA ASN A 172 10.95 12.40 -26.95
C ASN A 172 9.99 11.76 -25.96
N VAL A 173 10.21 11.98 -24.66
CA VAL A 173 9.41 11.40 -23.59
C VAL A 173 8.54 12.47 -22.95
N VAL A 174 7.25 12.18 -22.83
CA VAL A 174 6.28 12.97 -22.07
C VAL A 174 5.70 12.07 -20.99
N VAL A 175 5.72 12.54 -19.73
CA VAL A 175 5.06 11.88 -18.61
C VAL A 175 3.78 12.65 -18.29
N ASP A 176 2.68 11.93 -18.13
CA ASP A 176 1.38 12.51 -17.86
C ASP A 176 1.37 13.17 -16.47
N HIS A 177 0.67 14.28 -16.33
CA HIS A 177 0.50 14.94 -15.05
C HIS A 177 -0.31 14.03 -14.11
N PRO A 178 0.24 13.67 -12.93
CA PRO A 178 -0.38 12.66 -12.10
C PRO A 178 -1.47 13.30 -11.22
N LEU A 179 -2.54 12.56 -10.94
CA LEU A 179 -3.70 13.06 -10.17
C LEU A 179 -3.44 13.11 -8.68
N ARG A 180 -3.92 14.14 -7.97
CA ARG A 180 -3.63 14.34 -6.54
C ARG A 180 -4.23 13.28 -5.62
N CYS A 181 -5.42 12.79 -5.98
CA CYS A 181 -6.12 11.78 -5.18
C CYS A 181 -5.42 10.43 -5.30
N LEU A 182 -5.24 9.76 -4.17
CA LEU A 182 -4.57 8.47 -4.10
C LEU A 182 -5.49 7.42 -3.53
N SER A 183 -5.49 6.24 -4.15
CA SER A 183 -6.10 5.03 -3.62
C SER A 183 -5.00 4.06 -3.23
N THR A 184 -5.12 3.46 -2.05
CA THR A 184 -4.22 2.37 -1.61
C THR A 184 -4.74 0.98 -1.96
N GLY A 185 -5.88 0.92 -2.64
CA GLY A 185 -6.59 -0.33 -2.92
C GLY A 185 -7.17 -0.99 -1.68
N ALA A 186 -7.97 -2.03 -1.90
CA ALA A 186 -8.44 -2.95 -0.88
C ALA A 186 -7.50 -4.15 -0.81
N VAL A 187 -7.06 -4.51 0.40
CA VAL A 187 -6.22 -5.68 0.63
C VAL A 187 -7.10 -6.89 0.95
N SER A 188 -6.79 -8.04 0.34
CA SER A 188 -7.43 -9.31 0.63
C SER A 188 -6.40 -10.44 0.67
N GLU A 189 -6.81 -11.56 1.27
CA GLU A 189 -5.99 -12.78 1.32
C GLU A 189 -5.66 -13.28 -0.09
N ALA A 190 -4.41 -13.70 -0.29
CA ALA A 190 -3.98 -14.39 -1.50
C ALA A 190 -4.12 -15.91 -1.34
N VAL A 191 -4.37 -16.60 -2.45
CA VAL A 191 -4.23 -18.06 -2.51
C VAL A 191 -2.74 -18.39 -2.58
N LEU A 192 -2.27 -19.21 -1.64
CA LEU A 192 -0.87 -19.59 -1.49
C LEU A 192 -0.58 -20.88 -2.24
N ALA A 193 0.58 -20.96 -2.89
CA ALA A 193 1.08 -22.19 -3.49
C ALA A 193 2.05 -22.88 -2.53
N LYS A 194 1.75 -24.13 -2.16
CA LYS A 194 2.57 -24.95 -1.23
C LYS A 194 4.03 -25.06 -1.66
N ALA A 195 4.29 -25.18 -2.96
CA ALA A 195 5.65 -25.29 -3.48
C ALA A 195 6.48 -24.02 -3.19
N GLY A 196 5.92 -22.83 -3.46
CA GLY A 196 6.59 -21.55 -3.17
C GLY A 196 6.72 -21.30 -1.68
N PHE A 197 5.67 -21.57 -0.92
CA PHE A 197 5.66 -21.43 0.54
C PHE A 197 6.73 -22.30 1.20
N ARG A 198 6.87 -23.56 0.77
CA ARG A 198 7.93 -24.46 1.23
C ARG A 198 9.32 -23.93 0.92
N GLY A 199 9.55 -23.43 -0.30
CA GLY A 199 10.85 -22.87 -0.69
C GLY A 199 11.27 -21.71 0.21
N LEU A 200 10.34 -20.81 0.52
CA LEU A 200 10.59 -19.67 1.41
C LEU A 200 10.85 -20.12 2.86
N LEU A 201 10.14 -21.14 3.35
CA LEU A 201 10.41 -21.72 4.67
C LEU A 201 11.79 -22.36 4.75
N GLU A 202 12.21 -23.09 3.70
CA GLU A 202 13.53 -23.75 3.64
C GLU A 202 14.68 -22.74 3.56
N GLU A 203 14.46 -21.57 2.95
CA GLU A 203 15.46 -20.51 2.84
C GLU A 203 15.59 -19.69 4.13
N GLN A 204 14.47 -19.38 4.79
CA GLN A 204 14.45 -18.42 5.91
C GLN A 204 14.47 -19.06 7.30
N PHE A 205 14.00 -20.31 7.42
CA PHE A 205 13.79 -20.94 8.72
C PHE A 205 14.27 -22.39 8.75
N ASN A 206 14.41 -22.95 9.95
CA ASN A 206 14.79 -24.36 10.09
C ASN A 206 13.59 -25.27 9.77
N PHE A 207 13.59 -25.87 8.57
CA PHE A 207 12.52 -26.74 8.08
C PHE A 207 12.45 -28.06 8.87
N GLY A 208 11.68 -28.03 9.97
CA GLY A 208 11.56 -29.11 10.95
C GLY A 208 10.39 -30.08 10.71
N GLU A 209 10.18 -30.98 11.67
CA GLU A 209 9.07 -31.94 11.69
C GLU A 209 7.71 -31.25 11.71
N ASN A 210 7.56 -30.20 12.53
CA ASN A 210 6.34 -29.39 12.60
C ASN A 210 5.94 -28.80 11.25
N ALA A 211 6.90 -28.21 10.53
CA ALA A 211 6.66 -27.61 9.22
C ALA A 211 6.19 -28.66 8.20
N ARG A 212 6.81 -29.86 8.23
CA ARG A 212 6.38 -30.99 7.39
C ARG A 212 4.96 -31.45 7.73
N ALA A 213 4.63 -31.57 9.02
CA ALA A 213 3.31 -31.99 9.48
C ALA A 213 2.20 -31.03 9.05
N VAL A 214 2.44 -29.71 9.15
CA VAL A 214 1.48 -28.70 8.67
C VAL A 214 1.31 -28.80 7.16
N LEU A 215 2.43 -28.78 6.40
CA LEU A 215 2.38 -28.77 4.93
C LEU A 215 1.83 -30.06 4.33
N SER A 216 1.98 -31.21 4.99
CA SER A 216 1.44 -32.50 4.51
C SER A 216 -0.09 -32.55 4.54
N ASN A 217 -0.72 -31.75 5.41
CA ASN A 217 -2.17 -31.70 5.54
C ASN A 217 -2.81 -30.58 4.70
N LEU A 218 -2.01 -29.71 4.09
CA LEU A 218 -2.50 -28.68 3.18
C LEU A 218 -2.64 -29.19 1.76
N ARG A 219 -3.54 -28.58 0.99
CA ARG A 219 -3.64 -28.77 -0.48
C ARG A 219 -2.49 -28.04 -1.19
N ASP A 220 -2.25 -28.36 -2.46
CA ASP A 220 -1.17 -27.74 -3.24
C ASP A 220 -1.36 -26.23 -3.42
N THR A 221 -2.62 -25.78 -3.44
CA THR A 221 -3.01 -24.40 -3.20
C THR A 221 -3.91 -24.32 -1.96
N PHE A 222 -3.71 -23.31 -1.12
CA PHE A 222 -4.44 -23.16 0.14
C PHE A 222 -4.64 -21.69 0.50
N THR A 223 -5.61 -21.41 1.35
CA THR A 223 -5.89 -20.07 1.89
C THR A 223 -5.21 -19.88 3.26
N PRO A 224 -5.04 -18.62 3.72
CA PRO A 224 -4.61 -18.36 5.10
C PRO A 224 -5.51 -19.02 6.15
N SER A 225 -6.82 -19.12 5.88
CA SER A 225 -7.76 -19.85 6.75
C SER A 225 -7.45 -21.35 6.83
N ASP A 226 -7.20 -22.01 5.69
CA ASP A 226 -6.79 -23.43 5.68
C ASP A 226 -5.49 -23.64 6.47
N LEU A 227 -4.54 -22.71 6.35
CA LEU A 227 -3.29 -22.75 7.10
C LEU A 227 -3.54 -22.63 8.61
N GLU A 228 -4.34 -21.65 9.04
CA GLU A 228 -4.64 -21.42 10.44
C GLU A 228 -5.34 -22.62 11.09
N GLU A 229 -6.21 -23.33 10.37
CA GLU A 229 -6.79 -24.59 10.85
C GLU A 229 -5.69 -25.64 11.16
N GLN A 230 -4.71 -25.81 10.27
CA GLN A 230 -3.61 -26.76 10.49
C GLN A 230 -2.65 -26.33 11.60
N LEU A 231 -2.39 -25.03 11.73
CA LEU A 231 -1.62 -24.49 12.85
C LEU A 231 -2.32 -24.73 14.19
N ASN A 232 -3.65 -24.61 14.24
CA ASN A 232 -4.42 -24.92 15.43
C ASN A 232 -4.38 -26.40 15.79
N VAL A 233 -4.41 -27.31 14.82
CA VAL A 233 -4.21 -28.75 15.08
C VAL A 233 -2.85 -29.00 15.72
N LEU A 234 -1.78 -28.41 15.16
CA LEU A 234 -0.42 -28.52 15.73
C LEU A 234 -0.35 -27.97 17.16
N LEU A 235 -1.04 -26.86 17.44
CA LEU A 235 -1.12 -26.26 18.77
C LEU A 235 -1.85 -27.13 19.79
N HIS A 236 -2.75 -28.01 19.38
CA HIS A 236 -3.45 -28.92 20.29
C HIS A 236 -2.66 -30.21 20.57
N ASP A 237 -1.64 -30.52 19.76
CA ASP A 237 -0.77 -31.70 19.92
C ASP A 237 0.63 -31.33 20.48
N ARG A 238 0.69 -30.38 21.41
CA ARG A 238 1.96 -29.87 22.00
C ARG A 238 2.74 -30.95 22.76
N ASP A 239 2.06 -32.02 23.16
CA ASP A 239 2.69 -33.13 23.88
C ASP A 239 3.63 -33.94 22.98
N THR A 240 3.42 -33.88 21.65
CA THR A 240 4.21 -34.58 20.65
C THR A 240 5.20 -33.66 19.92
N PHE A 241 4.87 -32.37 19.77
CA PHE A 241 5.66 -31.41 19.00
C PHE A 241 6.35 -30.34 19.87
N ARG A 242 7.64 -30.09 19.63
CA ARG A 242 8.43 -29.02 20.29
C ARG A 242 8.48 -27.76 19.44
N ASN A 243 8.69 -26.58 20.04
CA ASN A 243 8.82 -25.30 19.34
C ASN A 243 7.62 -24.95 18.42
N VAL A 244 6.41 -25.37 18.81
CA VAL A 244 5.18 -25.12 18.04
C VAL A 244 4.94 -23.63 17.83
N GLU A 245 5.10 -22.81 18.88
CA GLU A 245 4.87 -21.35 18.82
C GLU A 245 5.78 -20.67 17.79
N GLU A 246 7.06 -21.04 17.75
CA GLU A 246 8.02 -20.52 16.77
C GLU A 246 7.63 -20.90 15.34
N THR A 247 7.20 -22.16 15.15
CA THR A 247 6.71 -22.61 13.84
C THR A 247 5.48 -21.82 13.41
N MET A 248 4.50 -21.66 14.31
CA MET A 248 3.29 -20.89 14.03
C MET A 248 3.60 -19.43 13.69
N HIS A 249 4.54 -18.81 14.42
CA HIS A 249 4.97 -17.45 14.16
C HIS A 249 5.55 -17.31 12.75
N HIS A 250 6.50 -18.18 12.36
CA HIS A 250 7.11 -18.14 11.03
C HIS A 250 6.11 -18.40 9.90
N PHE A 251 5.16 -19.33 10.09
CA PHE A 251 4.13 -19.59 9.10
C PHE A 251 3.19 -18.40 8.91
N ARG A 252 2.79 -17.73 10.00
CA ARG A 252 1.92 -16.55 9.94
C ARG A 252 2.63 -15.37 9.29
N ASP A 253 3.87 -15.08 9.70
CA ASP A 253 4.70 -14.03 9.10
C ASP A 253 4.88 -14.25 7.59
N LEU A 254 5.17 -15.49 7.17
CA LEU A 254 5.31 -15.80 5.75
C LEU A 254 4.00 -15.67 4.97
N ALA A 255 2.88 -16.10 5.56
CA ALA A 255 1.56 -15.98 4.93
C ALA A 255 1.13 -14.52 4.78
N GLU A 256 1.41 -13.67 5.77
CA GLU A 256 1.08 -12.24 5.75
C GLU A 256 1.78 -11.48 4.61
N ARG A 257 2.96 -11.91 4.18
CA ARG A 257 3.71 -11.33 3.06
C ARG A 257 3.08 -11.58 1.69
N SER A 258 2.05 -12.42 1.62
CA SER A 258 1.36 -12.77 0.38
C SER A 258 -0.08 -12.26 0.42
N TYR A 259 -0.32 -11.15 -0.26
CA TYR A 259 -1.63 -10.50 -0.27
C TYR A 259 -1.98 -9.97 -1.67
N LEU A 260 -3.27 -9.73 -1.89
CA LEU A 260 -3.78 -9.10 -3.10
C LEU A 260 -4.20 -7.67 -2.82
N VAL A 261 -3.83 -6.75 -3.71
CA VAL A 261 -4.32 -5.37 -3.68
C VAL A 261 -5.21 -5.14 -4.90
N THR A 262 -6.48 -4.85 -4.66
CA THR A 262 -7.45 -4.56 -5.72
C THR A 262 -7.81 -3.09 -5.72
N PHE A 263 -7.70 -2.44 -6.87
CA PHE A 263 -8.12 -1.06 -7.07
C PHE A 263 -9.49 -1.00 -7.74
N PRO A 264 -10.38 -0.06 -7.36
CA PRO A 264 -11.64 0.17 -8.07
C PRO A 264 -11.41 0.43 -9.57
N ALA A 265 -12.30 -0.08 -10.43
CA ALA A 265 -12.15 -0.01 -11.88
C ALA A 265 -11.99 1.42 -12.45
N GLY A 266 -12.56 2.43 -11.78
CA GLY A 266 -12.43 3.84 -12.15
C GLY A 266 -11.11 4.51 -11.77
N THR A 267 -10.24 3.83 -11.01
CA THR A 267 -8.98 4.38 -10.52
C THR A 267 -7.94 4.42 -11.64
N GLN A 268 -7.47 5.62 -12.00
CA GLN A 268 -6.41 5.80 -12.99
C GLN A 268 -5.07 5.30 -12.44
N GLN A 269 -4.14 4.89 -13.33
CA GLN A 269 -2.82 4.41 -12.92
C GLN A 269 -2.12 5.38 -11.95
N SER A 270 -2.15 6.68 -12.24
CA SER A 270 -1.47 7.67 -11.39
C SER A 270 -2.09 7.87 -10.01
N GLU A 271 -3.31 7.38 -9.77
CA GLU A 271 -3.97 7.42 -8.46
C GLU A 271 -3.63 6.18 -7.62
N ARG A 272 -3.15 5.10 -8.25
CA ARG A 272 -2.85 3.84 -7.55
C ARG A 272 -1.56 3.97 -6.77
N LEU A 273 -1.60 3.55 -5.51
CA LEU A 273 -0.47 3.51 -4.60
C LEU A 273 -0.42 2.15 -3.92
N LEU A 274 0.68 1.41 -4.09
CA LEU A 274 0.95 0.27 -3.22
C LEU A 274 1.56 0.81 -1.94
N TRP A 275 0.84 0.59 -0.85
CA TRP A 275 1.20 1.05 0.47
C TRP A 275 1.65 -0.13 1.33
N PRO A 276 2.68 0.03 2.18
CA PRO A 276 3.09 -1.01 3.10
C PRO A 276 1.95 -1.61 3.93
N HIS A 277 1.78 -2.92 3.82
CA HIS A 277 0.74 -3.70 4.48
C HIS A 277 1.31 -4.75 5.44
N ALA A 278 2.32 -5.51 5.01
CA ALA A 278 2.92 -6.57 5.82
C ALA A 278 3.97 -6.01 6.79
N GLU A 279 4.23 -6.71 7.91
CA GLU A 279 5.25 -6.31 8.88
C GLU A 279 6.65 -6.13 8.27
N ALA A 280 7.02 -6.99 7.30
CA ALA A 280 8.26 -6.88 6.54
C ALA A 280 8.39 -5.57 5.73
N GLU A 281 7.28 -4.86 5.53
CA GLU A 281 7.22 -3.57 4.84
C GLU A 281 7.05 -2.40 5.83
N SER A 282 7.11 -2.64 7.15
CA SER A 282 6.74 -1.66 8.19
C SER A 282 7.48 -0.32 8.07
N ARG A 283 8.70 -0.29 7.53
CA ARG A 283 9.49 0.92 7.23
C ARG A 283 9.39 1.40 5.80
N GLY A 284 8.86 0.60 4.89
CA GLY A 284 8.51 1.01 3.54
C GLY A 284 8.68 -0.07 2.49
N MET A 285 8.21 0.26 1.28
CA MET A 285 8.48 -0.48 0.06
C MET A 285 9.48 0.31 -0.79
N GLU A 286 10.59 -0.30 -1.20
CA GLU A 286 11.61 0.36 -2.00
C GLU A 286 11.29 0.35 -3.50
N ASP A 287 12.30 0.39 -4.37
CA ASP A 287 12.06 0.44 -5.80
C ASP A 287 11.51 -0.85 -6.37
N MET A 288 10.41 -0.70 -7.13
CA MET A 288 9.81 -1.77 -7.89
C MET A 288 10.38 -1.79 -9.31
N ARG A 289 10.94 -2.92 -9.75
CA ARG A 289 11.45 -3.14 -11.10
C ARG A 289 10.47 -3.97 -11.92
N LEU A 290 9.83 -3.31 -12.88
CA LEU A 290 8.79 -3.90 -13.71
C LEU A 290 9.38 -4.64 -14.91
N THR A 291 8.77 -5.78 -15.23
CA THR A 291 8.99 -6.53 -16.48
C THR A 291 7.65 -6.99 -17.02
N ALA A 292 7.43 -6.80 -18.33
CA ALA A 292 6.24 -7.29 -19.01
C ALA A 292 6.48 -8.71 -19.54
N PHE A 293 5.51 -9.58 -19.33
CA PHE A 293 5.45 -10.94 -19.87
C PHE A 293 4.15 -11.08 -20.65
N THR A 294 4.19 -11.87 -21.72
CA THR A 294 3.00 -12.25 -22.47
C THR A 294 2.73 -13.70 -22.17
N GLU A 295 1.56 -13.98 -21.60
CA GLU A 295 1.09 -15.34 -21.34
C GLU A 295 0.88 -16.08 -22.67
N SER A 296 0.73 -17.41 -22.60
CA SER A 296 0.54 -18.25 -23.79
C SER A 296 -0.74 -17.93 -24.59
N ASP A 297 -1.73 -17.29 -23.95
CA ASP A 297 -2.97 -16.83 -24.56
C ASP A 297 -2.89 -15.39 -25.14
N GLY A 298 -1.73 -14.74 -25.03
CA GLY A 298 -1.51 -13.36 -25.48
C GLY A 298 -1.83 -12.29 -24.44
N THR A 299 -2.30 -12.66 -23.25
CA THR A 299 -2.60 -11.70 -22.17
C THR A 299 -1.29 -11.11 -21.61
N PRO A 300 -1.17 -9.77 -21.48
CA PRO A 300 -0.01 -9.17 -20.84
C PRO A 300 -0.11 -9.26 -19.31
N THR A 301 0.93 -9.82 -18.69
CA THR A 301 1.14 -9.85 -17.24
C THR A 301 2.39 -9.01 -16.89
N TYR A 302 2.31 -8.23 -15.81
CA TYR A 302 3.44 -7.42 -15.35
C TYR A 302 3.94 -7.95 -14.02
N PHE A 303 5.22 -8.27 -13.96
CA PHE A 303 5.90 -8.67 -12.74
C PHE A 303 6.76 -7.53 -12.23
N GLY A 304 6.73 -7.30 -10.92
CA GLY A 304 7.54 -6.29 -10.24
C GLY A 304 8.29 -6.93 -9.09
N THR A 305 9.62 -6.87 -9.11
CA THR A 305 10.40 -7.16 -7.89
C THR A 305 10.58 -5.88 -7.11
N TYR A 306 10.40 -5.93 -5.79
CA TYR A 306 10.65 -4.81 -4.90
C TYR A 306 11.29 -5.32 -3.61
N THR A 307 11.96 -4.41 -2.89
CA THR A 307 12.51 -4.70 -1.56
C THR A 307 11.57 -4.16 -0.49
N ALA A 308 11.13 -5.03 0.42
CA ALA A 308 10.44 -4.64 1.64
C ALA A 308 11.48 -4.24 2.71
N PHE A 309 11.18 -3.22 3.51
CA PHE A 309 12.08 -2.72 4.56
C PHE A 309 11.31 -2.64 5.89
N ASP A 310 11.90 -3.18 6.95
CA ASP A 310 11.35 -3.26 8.32
C ASP A 310 12.31 -2.70 9.41
N GLY A 311 13.60 -2.53 9.11
CA GLY A 311 14.54 -1.79 9.97
C GLY A 311 16.00 -2.19 9.84
#